data_AF-A0A1N7AIG3-F1
#
_entry.id   AF-A0A1N7AIG3-F1
#
_cell.length_a   1.000
_cell.length_b   1.000
_cell.length_c   1.000
_cell.angle_alpha   90.00
_cell.angle_beta   90.00
_cell.angle_gamma   90.00
#
_symmetry.space_group_name_H-M   'P 1'
#
loop_
_entity.id
_entity.type
_entity.pdbx_description
1 polymer ?
#
loop_
_entity_poly.entity_id
_entity_poly.type
_entity_poly.pdbx_seq_one_letter_code
_entity_poly.pdbx_strand_id
1 'polypeptide(L)'
;MNASSDAPIDPSTDFTELCATLRTQSDEAPGSDTERVTIRSLEDVSPDSLAELRETAENDATRATDLVYVLSRANAELLLEREFEIGDVDELEGVLGRTVQVEAAMPDDTVLLLDPAAIEGTEPTEPDAIACGIVGPDE
;
A
#
# COMPACT_ATOMS: atom_id res chain seq x y z
N MET A 1 26.17 -4.32 -11.08
CA MET A 1 25.63 -3.78 -9.82
C MET A 1 24.11 -3.76 -9.99
N ASN A 2 23.39 -4.70 -9.38
CA ASN A 2 21.93 -4.64 -9.35
C ASN A 2 21.56 -3.67 -8.22
N ALA A 3 21.10 -2.48 -8.57
CA ALA A 3 20.32 -1.69 -7.66
C ALA A 3 18.93 -2.35 -7.63
N SER A 4 18.69 -3.25 -6.67
CA SER A 4 17.32 -3.53 -6.26
C SER A 4 16.74 -2.17 -5.87
N SER A 5 15.89 -1.59 -6.71
CA SER A 5 15.37 -0.23 -6.49
C SER A 5 14.07 -0.31 -5.71
N ASP A 6 14.13 -1.02 -4.58
CA ASP A 6 13.12 -0.99 -3.53
C ASP A 6 13.40 0.29 -2.72
N ALA A 7 13.23 1.44 -3.37
CA ALA A 7 13.46 2.73 -2.75
C ALA A 7 12.17 3.15 -2.05
N PRO A 8 12.23 3.60 -0.78
CA PRO A 8 11.05 4.09 -0.08
C PRO A 8 10.43 5.27 -0.83
N ILE A 9 9.12 5.46 -0.65
CA ILE A 9 8.37 6.60 -1.19
C ILE A 9 8.95 7.90 -0.58
N ASP A 10 8.95 8.98 -1.36
CA ASP A 10 9.45 10.27 -0.89
C ASP A 10 8.73 10.69 0.40
N PRO A 11 9.44 10.96 1.51
CA PRO A 11 8.83 11.31 2.79
C PRO A 11 8.20 12.71 2.80
N SER A 12 8.37 13.50 1.74
CA SER A 12 7.65 14.76 1.53
C SER A 12 6.25 14.55 0.95
N THR A 13 5.91 13.31 0.56
CA THR A 13 4.57 12.90 0.11
C THR A 13 3.57 13.08 1.25
N ASP A 14 2.49 13.80 0.99
CA ASP A 14 1.38 13.89 1.93
C ASP A 14 0.46 12.68 1.76
N PHE A 15 0.72 11.62 2.53
CA PHE A 15 -0.04 10.38 2.46
C PHE A 15 -1.51 10.56 2.85
N THR A 16 -1.81 11.53 3.72
CA THR A 16 -3.21 11.85 4.09
C THR A 16 -3.98 12.37 2.86
N GLU A 17 -3.40 13.33 2.13
CA GLU A 17 -3.98 13.88 0.90
C GLU A 17 -4.01 12.84 -0.22
N LEU A 18 -2.96 12.03 -0.35
CA LEU A 18 -2.91 10.94 -1.33
C LEU A 18 -4.04 9.93 -1.08
N CYS A 19 -4.20 9.42 0.15
CA CYS A 19 -5.30 8.51 0.50
C CYS A 19 -6.68 9.13 0.20
N ALA A 20 -6.88 10.40 0.53
CA ALA A 20 -8.13 11.11 0.24
C ALA A 20 -8.39 11.23 -1.27
N THR A 21 -7.35 11.50 -2.04
CA THR A 21 -7.40 11.59 -3.51
C THR A 21 -7.72 10.23 -4.12
N LEU A 22 -7.02 9.17 -3.73
CA LEU A 22 -7.26 7.80 -4.20
C LEU A 22 -8.68 7.33 -3.89
N ARG A 23 -9.19 7.62 -2.68
CA ARG A 23 -10.58 7.34 -2.29
C ARG A 23 -11.58 8.10 -3.14
N THR A 24 -11.35 9.39 -3.39
CA THR A 24 -12.23 10.23 -4.22
C THR A 24 -12.27 9.74 -5.67
N GLN A 25 -11.11 9.43 -6.27
CA GLN A 25 -11.01 8.92 -7.64
C GLN A 25 -11.74 7.58 -7.81
N SER A 26 -11.76 6.74 -6.77
CA SER A 26 -12.55 5.51 -6.78
C SER A 26 -14.05 5.73 -6.66
N ASP A 27 -14.51 6.74 -5.91
CA ASP A 27 -15.94 7.03 -5.69
C ASP A 27 -16.60 7.65 -6.93
N GLU A 28 -15.87 8.50 -7.67
CA GLU A 28 -16.45 9.29 -8.76
C GLU A 28 -16.68 8.53 -10.08
N ALA A 29 -16.24 7.27 -10.25
CA ALA A 29 -16.42 6.55 -11.51
C ALA A 29 -16.56 5.02 -11.40
N PRO A 30 -17.70 4.48 -10.91
CA PRO A 30 -18.01 3.06 -11.07
C PRO A 30 -18.25 2.75 -12.57
N GLY A 31 -17.19 2.33 -13.28
CA GLY A 31 -17.29 1.78 -14.64
C GLY A 31 -16.70 2.60 -15.78
N SER A 32 -15.99 3.71 -15.55
CA SER A 32 -15.23 4.39 -16.63
C SER A 32 -13.79 3.88 -16.71
N ASP A 33 -13.34 3.68 -17.93
CA ASP A 33 -12.06 3.10 -18.39
C ASP A 33 -10.84 4.02 -18.14
N THR A 34 -10.94 4.94 -17.18
CA THR A 34 -9.83 5.78 -16.73
C THR A 34 -9.11 5.01 -15.63
N GLU A 35 -8.04 4.31 -16.01
CA GLU A 35 -6.82 4.10 -15.21
C GLU A 35 -7.08 4.09 -13.70
N ARG A 36 -7.50 2.93 -13.18
CA ARG A 36 -8.05 2.81 -11.82
C ARG A 36 -6.96 2.41 -10.83
N VAL A 37 -7.00 3.07 -9.68
CA VAL A 37 -6.39 2.58 -8.44
C VAL A 37 -7.10 1.30 -8.03
N THR A 38 -6.35 0.25 -7.70
CA THR A 38 -6.91 -1.02 -7.23
C THR A 38 -7.35 -0.88 -5.78
N ILE A 39 -8.65 -0.65 -5.52
CA ILE A 39 -9.18 -0.59 -4.15
C ILE A 39 -9.77 -1.94 -3.74
N ARG A 40 -9.34 -2.45 -2.59
CA ARG A 40 -9.80 -3.70 -1.99
C ARG A 40 -10.16 -3.48 -0.53
N SER A 41 -11.29 -4.01 -0.10
CA SER A 41 -11.58 -4.12 1.32
C SER A 41 -10.82 -5.32 1.89
N LEU A 42 -10.12 -5.10 2.99
CA LEU A 42 -9.43 -6.10 3.79
C LEU A 42 -10.27 -6.38 5.04
N GLU A 43 -10.40 -7.65 5.40
CA GLU A 43 -11.09 -8.07 6.62
C GLU A 43 -10.24 -7.72 7.86
N ASP A 44 -8.91 -7.87 7.75
CA ASP A 44 -7.94 -7.57 8.80
C ASP A 44 -6.56 -7.22 8.19
N VAL A 45 -5.67 -6.60 8.97
CA VAL A 45 -4.27 -6.33 8.60
C VAL A 45 -3.39 -7.51 8.97
N SER A 46 -3.32 -8.47 8.05
CA SER A 46 -2.49 -9.67 8.19
C SER A 46 -1.53 -9.85 7.02
N PRO A 47 -0.38 -10.52 7.19
CA PRO A 47 0.59 -10.74 6.12
C PRO A 47 -0.01 -11.51 4.93
N ASP A 48 -0.94 -12.44 5.18
CA ASP A 48 -1.69 -13.13 4.13
C ASP A 48 -2.58 -12.14 3.33
N SER A 49 -3.36 -11.30 4.01
CA SER A 49 -4.22 -10.29 3.37
C SER A 49 -3.41 -9.27 2.55
N LEU A 50 -2.24 -8.88 3.05
CA LEU A 50 -1.31 -8.02 2.34
C LEU A 50 -0.70 -8.72 1.12
N ALA A 51 -0.30 -9.98 1.26
CA ALA A 51 0.21 -10.77 0.14
C ALA A 51 -0.85 -10.90 -0.98
N GLU A 52 -2.12 -11.16 -0.63
CA GLU A 52 -3.21 -11.20 -1.61
C GLU A 52 -3.43 -9.85 -2.30
N LEU A 53 -3.36 -8.74 -1.55
CA LEU A 53 -3.44 -7.39 -2.10
C LEU A 53 -2.32 -7.15 -3.12
N ARG A 54 -1.09 -7.57 -2.81
CA ARG A 54 0.05 -7.48 -3.72
C ARG A 54 -0.09 -8.35 -4.94
N GLU A 55 -0.47 -9.62 -4.78
CA GLU A 55 -0.68 -10.49 -5.94
C GLU A 55 -1.73 -9.93 -6.89
N THR A 56 -2.78 -9.30 -6.34
CA THR A 56 -3.79 -8.59 -7.14
C THR A 56 -3.18 -7.38 -7.84
N ALA A 57 -2.46 -6.54 -7.10
CA ALA A 57 -1.80 -5.35 -7.65
C ALA A 57 -0.79 -5.71 -8.75
N GLU A 58 0.00 -6.77 -8.58
CA GLU A 58 0.95 -7.27 -9.58
C GLU A 58 0.25 -7.89 -10.80
N ASN A 59 -0.98 -8.38 -10.64
CA ASN A 59 -1.77 -8.92 -11.75
C ASN A 59 -2.42 -7.83 -12.60
N ASP A 60 -2.92 -6.77 -11.95
CA ASP A 60 -3.51 -5.61 -12.60
C ASP A 60 -2.42 -4.71 -13.20
N ALA A 61 -1.36 -4.45 -12.42
CA ALA A 61 -0.27 -3.59 -12.83
C ALA A 61 0.59 -4.27 -13.90
N THR A 62 0.59 -3.73 -15.11
CA THR A 62 1.39 -4.30 -16.21
C THR A 62 2.92 -4.23 -15.96
N ARG A 63 3.37 -3.50 -14.92
CA ARG A 63 4.79 -3.21 -14.66
C ARG A 63 5.25 -3.06 -13.21
N ALA A 64 4.40 -3.23 -12.20
CA ALA A 64 4.79 -2.91 -10.83
C ALA A 64 5.71 -3.98 -10.22
N THR A 65 7.03 -3.84 -10.43
CA THR A 65 8.04 -4.75 -9.86
C THR A 65 8.62 -4.27 -8.54
N ASP A 66 8.47 -2.99 -8.23
CA ASP A 66 9.13 -2.33 -7.10
C ASP A 66 8.07 -1.67 -6.18
N LEU A 67 6.99 -2.41 -5.91
CA LEU A 67 5.90 -1.98 -5.05
C LEU A 67 6.34 -1.87 -3.58
N VAL A 68 6.06 -0.73 -2.98
CA VAL A 68 6.32 -0.44 -1.56
C VAL A 68 5.02 -0.45 -0.78
N TYR A 69 5.00 -1.15 0.36
CA TYR A 69 3.90 -1.07 1.31
C TYR A 69 4.04 0.20 2.14
N VAL A 70 2.98 1.00 2.22
CA VAL A 70 2.90 2.13 3.13
C VAL A 70 1.81 1.83 4.15
N LEU A 71 2.21 1.76 5.42
CA LEU A 71 1.36 1.42 6.55
C LEU A 71 1.30 2.56 7.55
N SER A 72 0.17 2.69 8.23
CA SER A 72 0.12 3.49 9.45
C SER A 72 0.94 2.82 10.55
N ARG A 73 1.30 3.63 11.55
CA ARG A 73 1.97 3.11 12.74
C ARG A 73 1.12 2.04 13.44
N ALA A 74 -0.20 2.22 13.53
CA ALA A 74 -1.08 1.24 14.15
C ALA A 74 -1.05 -0.10 13.38
N ASN A 75 -1.10 -0.05 12.04
CA ASN A 75 -1.08 -1.24 11.19
C ASN A 75 0.26 -1.99 11.29
N ALA A 76 1.37 -1.26 11.35
CA ALA A 76 2.66 -1.87 11.61
C ALA A 76 2.70 -2.51 13.01
N GLU A 77 2.21 -1.84 14.04
CA GLU A 77 2.17 -2.40 15.41
C GLU A 77 1.28 -3.66 15.49
N LEU A 78 0.16 -3.71 14.74
CA LEU A 78 -0.70 -4.90 14.60
C LEU A 78 0.05 -6.08 13.97
N LEU A 79 0.77 -5.86 12.86
CA LEU A 79 1.55 -6.91 12.19
C LEU A 79 2.74 -7.39 13.03
N LEU A 80 3.24 -6.55 13.93
CA LEU A 80 4.30 -6.89 14.89
C LEU A 80 3.76 -7.50 16.18
N GLU A 81 2.45 -7.75 16.25
CA GLU A 81 1.89 -8.48 17.38
C GLU A 81 2.43 -9.91 17.41
N ARG A 82 2.46 -10.46 18.64
CA ARG A 82 3.00 -11.81 18.89
C ARG A 82 2.25 -12.92 18.14
N GLU A 83 1.09 -12.64 17.57
CA GLU A 83 0.36 -13.57 16.72
C GLU A 83 1.15 -13.96 15.47
N PHE A 84 1.84 -13.01 14.85
CA PHE A 84 2.56 -13.22 13.59
C PHE A 84 4.03 -13.63 13.78
N GLU A 85 4.51 -13.64 15.02
CA GLU A 85 5.92 -13.90 15.36
C GLU A 85 6.91 -12.95 14.68
N ILE A 86 6.46 -11.76 14.25
CA ILE A 86 7.29 -10.74 13.59
C ILE A 86 7.84 -9.76 14.63
N GLY A 87 9.17 -9.69 14.75
CA GLY A 87 9.84 -8.87 15.76
C GLY A 87 9.96 -7.39 15.40
N ASP A 88 10.19 -7.08 14.12
CA ASP A 88 10.47 -5.73 13.64
C ASP A 88 10.07 -5.57 12.15
N VAL A 89 10.03 -4.33 11.65
CA VAL A 89 9.67 -4.01 10.25
C VAL A 89 10.58 -4.73 9.23
N ASP A 90 11.88 -4.87 9.52
CA ASP A 90 12.83 -5.58 8.65
C ASP A 90 12.44 -7.06 8.44
N GLU A 91 11.87 -7.68 9.49
CA GLU A 91 11.36 -9.05 9.40
C GLU A 91 10.04 -9.11 8.64
N LEU A 92 9.16 -8.10 8.83
CA LEU A 92 7.93 -7.94 8.06
C LEU A 92 8.23 -7.80 6.55
N GLU A 93 9.22 -7.00 6.18
CA GLU A 93 9.72 -6.87 4.80
C GLU A 93 10.18 -8.22 4.24
N GLY A 94 10.84 -9.04 5.06
CA GLY A 94 11.24 -10.40 4.72
C GLY A 94 10.05 -11.33 4.48
N VAL A 95 8.99 -11.22 5.29
CA VAL A 95 7.74 -12.00 5.17
C VAL A 95 6.95 -11.58 3.93
N LEU A 96 6.77 -10.28 3.72
CA LEU A 96 6.03 -9.72 2.59
C LEU A 96 6.85 -9.74 1.28
N GLY A 97 8.16 -9.86 1.37
CA GLY A 97 9.10 -9.83 0.24
C GLY A 97 9.14 -8.50 -0.50
N ARG A 98 8.79 -7.40 0.16
CA ARG A 98 8.72 -6.02 -0.37
C ARG A 98 9.06 -5.03 0.73
N THR A 99 9.55 -3.83 0.37
CA THR A 99 9.79 -2.79 1.36
C THR A 99 8.51 -2.32 2.03
N VAL A 100 8.64 -2.06 3.32
CA VAL A 100 7.57 -1.57 4.19
C VAL A 100 7.99 -0.23 4.77
N GLN A 101 7.19 0.78 4.50
CA GLN A 101 7.34 2.13 4.99
C GLN A 101 6.22 2.43 6.00
N VAL A 102 6.61 2.86 7.19
CA VAL A 102 5.68 3.20 8.27
C VAL A 102 5.56 4.71 8.38
N GLU A 103 4.37 5.22 8.07
CA GLU A 103 4.09 6.65 8.01
C GLU A 103 3.05 7.04 9.05
N ALA A 104 3.36 8.02 9.89
CA ALA A 104 2.44 8.46 10.94
C ALA A 104 1.22 9.25 10.41
N ALA A 105 1.32 9.78 9.19
CA ALA A 105 0.24 10.48 8.51
C ALA A 105 -0.76 9.53 7.79
N MET A 106 -0.44 8.25 7.72
CA MET A 106 -1.32 7.25 7.10
C MET A 106 -2.54 6.98 7.99
N PRO A 107 -3.74 6.82 7.40
CA PRO A 107 -4.92 6.38 8.13
C PRO A 107 -4.75 4.95 8.62
N ASP A 108 -5.19 4.66 9.85
CA ASP A 108 -5.14 3.31 10.42
C ASP A 108 -6.07 2.33 9.68
N ASP A 109 -7.16 2.84 9.10
CA ASP A 109 -8.08 2.05 8.27
C ASP A 109 -7.59 1.85 6.81
N THR A 110 -6.35 2.22 6.50
CA THR A 110 -5.83 2.17 5.12
C THR A 110 -4.42 1.60 5.05
N VAL A 111 -4.21 0.75 4.05
CA VAL A 111 -2.93 0.22 3.62
C VAL A 111 -2.73 0.61 2.17
N LEU A 112 -1.59 1.19 1.83
CA LEU A 112 -1.24 1.46 0.44
C LEU A 112 -0.14 0.52 -0.03
N LEU A 113 -0.21 0.15 -1.29
CA LEU A 113 0.82 -0.60 -1.99
C LEU A 113 1.02 0.06 -3.34
N LEU A 114 2.16 0.69 -3.55
CA LEU A 114 2.39 1.47 -4.77
C LEU A 114 3.84 1.51 -5.17
N ASP A 115 4.07 1.76 -6.46
CA ASP A 115 5.41 2.02 -6.98
C ASP A 115 5.83 3.47 -6.64
N PRO A 116 7.05 3.72 -6.12
CA PRO A 116 7.54 5.07 -5.85
C PRO A 116 7.57 5.97 -7.08
N ALA A 117 7.72 5.42 -8.28
CA ALA A 117 7.65 6.19 -9.53
C ALA A 117 6.21 6.47 -9.97
N ALA A 118 5.21 5.81 -9.38
CA ALA A 118 3.80 6.02 -9.67
C ALA A 118 3.19 7.24 -8.96
N ILE A 119 3.93 7.91 -8.07
CA ILE A 119 3.51 9.13 -7.37
C ILE A 119 4.50 10.26 -7.62
N GLU A 120 3.98 11.46 -7.90
CA GLU A 120 4.76 12.69 -7.87
C GLU A 120 4.18 13.63 -6.80
N GLY A 121 4.81 13.67 -5.63
CA GLY A 121 4.34 14.46 -4.49
C GLY A 121 3.07 13.88 -3.88
N THR A 122 1.90 14.44 -4.17
CA THR A 122 0.60 13.95 -3.68
C THR A 122 -0.29 13.40 -4.80
N GLU A 123 0.19 13.46 -6.04
CA GLU A 123 -0.59 13.10 -7.21
C GLU A 123 -0.15 11.76 -7.79
N PRO A 124 -1.08 10.83 -8.04
CA PRO A 124 -0.78 9.60 -8.74
C PRO A 124 -0.53 9.88 -10.23
N THR A 125 0.68 9.58 -10.70
CA THR A 125 1.06 9.63 -12.11
C THR A 125 0.74 8.32 -12.83
N GLU A 126 0.84 7.17 -12.15
CA GLU A 126 0.52 5.85 -12.71
C GLU A 126 -0.44 5.07 -11.80
N PRO A 127 -1.76 5.32 -11.88
CA PRO A 127 -2.73 4.72 -10.96
C PRO A 127 -2.88 3.19 -11.10
N ASP A 128 -2.53 2.61 -12.25
CA ASP A 128 -2.49 1.15 -12.50
C ASP A 128 -1.48 0.44 -11.58
N ALA A 129 -0.46 1.16 -11.10
CA ALA A 129 0.56 0.66 -10.19
C ALA A 129 0.27 0.98 -8.71
N ILE A 130 -0.96 1.38 -8.38
CA ILE A 130 -1.38 1.76 -7.03
C ILE A 130 -2.52 0.86 -6.59
N ALA A 131 -2.31 0.16 -5.47
CA ALA A 131 -3.32 -0.59 -4.76
C ALA A 131 -3.56 -0.01 -3.37
N CYS A 132 -4.82 -0.01 -2.95
CA CYS A 132 -5.30 0.55 -1.70
C CYS A 132 -6.16 -0.50 -0.99
N GLY A 133 -5.64 -1.02 0.11
CA GLY A 133 -6.36 -1.88 1.04
C GLY A 133 -7.10 -1.04 2.07
N ILE A 134 -8.43 -1.12 2.10
CA ILE A 134 -9.25 -0.47 3.14
C ILE A 134 -9.60 -1.51 4.19
N VAL A 135 -9.11 -1.31 5.40
CA VAL A 135 -9.39 -2.17 6.55
C VAL A 135 -10.73 -1.75 7.12
N GLY A 136 -11.69 -2.67 7.16
CA GLY A 136 -12.97 -2.42 7.81
C GLY A 136 -12.80 -2.29 9.33
N PRO A 137 -13.64 -1.52 10.04
CA PRO A 137 -13.67 -1.64 11.49
C PRO A 137 -14.12 -3.06 11.85
N ASP A 138 -13.33 -3.77 12.66
CA ASP A 138 -13.78 -4.97 13.39
C ASP A 138 -15.15 -4.68 14.01
N GLU A 139 -16.19 -5.41 13.59
CA GLU A 139 -17.54 -5.33 14.20
C GLU A 139 -17.58 -5.94 15.61
#